data_AF-A0AAV0XVQ7-F1
#
_entry.id   AF-A0AAV0XVQ7-F1
#
_cell.length_a   1.000
_cell.length_b   1.000
_cell.length_c   1.000
_cell.angle_alpha   90.00
_cell.angle_beta   90.00
_cell.angle_gamma   90.00
#
_symmetry.space_group_name_H-M   'P 1'
#
loop_
_entity.id
_entity.type
_entity.pdbx_description
1 polymer ?
#
loop_
_entity_poly.entity_id
_entity_poly.type
_entity_poly.pdbx_seq_one_letter_code
_entity_poly.pdbx_strand_id
1 'polypeptide(L)'
;MSIFYSKVPEFAIIDFEFGSCGRDRLILVSGAIMGQYQPEIITKLEGRALHLQENRPITDDEWKQLVRHFQHIFKDNPTSLYPVLAQIYDSDHSLSPNLTQPQIKGQLDRYDAILTWEGSTDKKILELLNINRPVFSLRGWDLHMDGHFVLLLIDYGSNEPIASIPIGKHIKRGRALKLDEAHTLLCEDLYYHGGLEAHDPRADVQWTRCLFLQLYKVHKNTINDAVRAKQNKIEPVEL
;
A
#
# COMPACT_ATOMS: atom_id res chain seq x y z
N MET A 1 34.69 4.97 -23.25
CA MET A 1 34.09 4.16 -22.17
C MET A 1 33.03 5.04 -21.52
N SER A 2 31.77 4.95 -21.96
CA SER A 2 30.67 5.74 -21.41
C SER A 2 30.18 5.05 -20.14
N ILE A 3 30.38 5.70 -18.98
CA ILE A 3 29.79 5.27 -17.73
C ILE A 3 28.30 5.59 -17.84
N PHE A 4 27.48 4.58 -18.17
CA PHE A 4 26.04 4.68 -18.03
C PHE A 4 25.74 4.70 -16.54
N TYR A 5 25.52 5.88 -15.98
CA TYR A 5 24.90 6.00 -14.67
C TYR A 5 23.47 5.48 -14.79
N SER A 6 23.25 4.23 -14.39
CA SER A 6 21.91 3.66 -14.30
C SER A 6 21.11 4.53 -13.32
N LYS A 7 19.96 5.06 -13.78
CA LYS A 7 19.03 5.84 -12.94
C LYS A 7 18.76 5.06 -11.63
N VAL A 8 18.67 5.79 -10.52
CA VAL A 8 18.21 5.22 -9.24
C VAL A 8 16.70 5.03 -9.36
N PRO A 9 16.18 3.81 -9.18
CA PRO A 9 14.74 3.57 -9.25
C PRO A 9 13.95 4.41 -8.24
N GLU A 10 12.80 4.92 -8.70
CA GLU A 10 11.85 5.65 -7.87
C GLU A 10 10.66 4.77 -7.48
N PHE A 11 10.33 4.78 -6.19
CA PHE A 11 9.24 3.97 -5.65
C PHE A 11 8.02 4.82 -5.32
N ALA A 12 6.85 4.32 -5.71
CA ALA A 12 5.58 4.71 -5.12
C ALA A 12 5.27 3.79 -3.95
N ILE A 13 4.95 4.38 -2.80
CA ILE A 13 4.37 3.70 -1.65
C ILE A 13 2.86 3.87 -1.75
N ILE A 14 2.13 2.77 -1.66
CA ILE A 14 0.68 2.77 -1.76
C ILE A 14 0.04 2.03 -0.61
N ASP A 15 -1.20 2.42 -0.33
CA ASP A 15 -2.13 1.71 0.53
C ASP A 15 -3.55 1.93 -0.01
N PHE A 16 -4.27 0.84 -0.27
CA PHE A 16 -5.64 0.87 -0.79
C PHE A 16 -6.65 0.41 0.26
N GLU A 17 -7.71 1.19 0.39
CA GLU A 17 -8.89 0.82 1.18
C GLU A 17 -9.94 0.20 0.27
N PHE A 18 -10.46 -0.97 0.66
CA PHE A 18 -11.38 -1.73 -0.16
C PHE A 18 -12.48 -2.41 0.66
N GLY A 19 -13.57 -2.74 -0.01
CA GLY A 19 -14.65 -3.56 0.52
C GLY A 19 -15.08 -4.63 -0.48
N SER A 20 -16.05 -5.44 -0.07
CA SER A 20 -16.65 -6.45 -0.94
C SER A 20 -18.14 -6.23 -1.11
N CYS A 21 -18.65 -6.48 -2.32
CA CYS A 21 -20.08 -6.45 -2.62
C CYS A 21 -20.50 -7.80 -3.21
N GLY A 22 -21.01 -8.71 -2.38
CA GLY A 22 -21.21 -10.11 -2.76
C GLY A 22 -19.91 -10.93 -2.68
N ARG A 23 -19.91 -12.17 -3.19
CA ARG A 23 -18.82 -13.13 -2.92
C ARG A 23 -17.47 -12.80 -3.58
N ASP A 24 -17.46 -12.13 -4.74
CA ASP A 24 -16.24 -11.98 -5.54
C ASP A 24 -15.99 -10.56 -6.08
N ARG A 25 -16.83 -9.57 -5.75
CA ARG A 25 -16.66 -8.20 -6.26
C ARG A 25 -15.83 -7.38 -5.29
N LEU A 26 -14.72 -6.86 -5.78
CA LEU A 26 -13.79 -6.06 -4.99
C LEU A 26 -14.05 -4.61 -5.33
N ILE A 27 -14.39 -3.83 -4.33
CA ILE A 27 -14.73 -2.42 -4.47
C ILE A 27 -13.61 -1.61 -3.85
N LEU A 28 -12.94 -0.79 -4.65
CA LEU A 28 -11.95 0.16 -4.15
C LEU A 28 -12.68 1.39 -3.61
N VAL A 29 -12.44 1.71 -2.34
CA VAL A 29 -13.15 2.75 -1.60
C VAL A 29 -12.35 4.04 -1.52
N SER A 30 -11.06 3.91 -1.21
CA SER A 30 -10.11 5.03 -1.17
C SER A 30 -8.69 4.49 -1.18
N GLY A 31 -7.69 5.36 -1.01
CA GLY A 31 -6.31 4.94 -0.82
C GLY A 31 -5.37 6.14 -0.76
N ALA A 32 -4.08 5.87 -0.72
CA ALA A 32 -3.05 6.89 -0.78
C ALA A 32 -1.88 6.44 -1.65
N ILE A 33 -1.25 7.41 -2.31
CA ILE A 33 -0.02 7.22 -3.08
C ILE A 33 0.98 8.28 -2.62
N MET A 34 2.20 7.83 -2.34
CA MET A 34 3.29 8.69 -1.88
C MET A 34 4.60 8.31 -2.57
N GLY A 35 5.38 9.30 -3.02
CA GLY A 35 6.70 9.05 -3.58
C GLY A 35 7.76 8.86 -2.48
N GLN A 36 8.74 7.98 -2.69
CA GLN A 36 9.80 7.73 -1.68
C GLN A 36 10.58 9.00 -1.28
N TYR A 37 10.76 9.95 -2.20
CA TYR A 37 11.55 11.18 -1.98
C TYR A 37 10.69 12.42 -1.74
N GLN A 38 9.36 12.30 -1.68
CA GLN A 38 8.44 13.44 -1.55
C GLN A 38 7.59 13.30 -0.27
N PRO A 39 8.19 13.49 0.94
CA PRO A 39 7.51 13.29 2.22
C PRO A 39 6.24 14.13 2.42
N GLU A 40 6.19 15.31 1.80
CA GLU A 40 5.12 16.29 1.97
C GLU A 40 3.96 16.11 0.97
N ILE A 41 4.11 15.22 -0.02
CA ILE A 41 3.14 15.05 -1.10
C ILE A 41 2.52 13.66 -1.01
N ILE A 42 1.33 13.61 -0.43
CA ILE A 42 0.49 12.41 -0.40
C ILE A 42 -0.73 12.67 -1.27
N THR A 43 -0.88 11.88 -2.31
CA THR A 43 -2.09 11.89 -3.14
C THR A 43 -3.09 10.95 -2.50
N LYS A 44 -4.11 11.50 -1.82
CA LYS A 44 -5.26 10.70 -1.39
C LYS A 44 -6.13 10.39 -2.62
N LEU A 45 -6.58 9.15 -2.70
CA LEU A 45 -7.48 8.66 -3.72
C LEU A 45 -8.90 8.70 -3.19
N GLU A 46 -9.70 9.61 -3.73
CA GLU A 46 -11.05 9.92 -3.27
C GLU A 46 -12.00 10.05 -4.46
N GLY A 47 -13.26 9.74 -4.23
CA GLY A 47 -14.33 9.79 -5.22
C GLY A 47 -15.33 8.66 -4.99
N ARG A 48 -16.32 8.57 -5.87
CA ARG A 48 -17.25 7.43 -5.89
C ARG A 48 -16.45 6.12 -5.96
N ALA A 49 -16.72 5.21 -5.03
CA ALA A 49 -16.04 3.93 -4.95
C ALA A 49 -16.06 3.19 -6.31
N LEU A 50 -14.96 2.51 -6.63
CA LEU A 50 -14.68 1.95 -7.95
C LEU A 50 -14.92 0.43 -7.95
N HIS A 51 -15.75 -0.03 -8.88
CA HIS A 51 -15.92 -1.46 -9.15
C HIS A 51 -14.72 -1.96 -9.96
N LEU A 52 -13.79 -2.67 -9.32
CA LEU A 52 -12.49 -2.99 -9.94
C LEU A 52 -12.60 -3.92 -11.16
N GLN A 53 -13.53 -4.88 -11.14
CA GLN A 53 -13.71 -5.79 -12.27
C GLN A 53 -14.31 -5.11 -13.51
N GLU A 54 -15.11 -4.06 -13.31
CA GLU A 54 -15.81 -3.37 -14.41
C GLU A 54 -15.16 -2.00 -14.72
N ASN A 55 -14.15 -1.59 -13.95
CA ASN A 55 -13.45 -0.31 -14.05
C ASN A 55 -14.39 0.89 -14.17
N ARG A 56 -15.48 0.89 -13.38
CA ARG A 56 -16.47 1.98 -13.32
C ARG A 56 -16.83 2.35 -11.89
N PRO A 57 -17.29 3.58 -11.64
CA PRO A 57 -17.90 3.92 -10.35
C PRO A 57 -19.07 2.98 -10.01
N ILE A 58 -19.25 2.69 -8.73
CA ILE A 58 -20.38 1.89 -8.27
C ILE A 58 -21.70 2.67 -8.33
N THR A 59 -22.79 1.96 -8.63
CA THR A 59 -24.14 2.53 -8.66
C THR A 59 -24.64 2.85 -7.24
N ASP A 60 -25.76 3.58 -7.12
CA ASP A 60 -26.40 3.86 -5.82
C ASP A 60 -26.85 2.60 -5.08
N ASP A 61 -27.25 1.57 -5.81
CA ASP A 61 -27.68 0.32 -5.19
C ASP A 61 -26.50 -0.53 -4.74
N GLU A 62 -25.39 -0.50 -5.47
CA GLU A 62 -24.12 -1.11 -5.03
C GLU A 62 -23.54 -0.36 -3.82
N TRP A 63 -23.65 0.97 -3.80
CA TRP A 63 -23.26 1.79 -2.66
C TRP A 63 -24.03 1.44 -1.39
N LYS A 64 -25.36 1.35 -1.47
CA LYS A 64 -26.20 0.91 -0.35
C LYS A 64 -25.81 -0.50 0.13
N GLN A 65 -25.46 -1.40 -0.78
CA GLN A 65 -25.00 -2.75 -0.42
C GLN A 65 -23.65 -2.72 0.30
N LEU A 66 -22.70 -1.92 -0.17
CA LEU A 66 -21.39 -1.72 0.46
C LEU A 66 -21.54 -1.18 1.88
N VAL A 67 -22.38 -0.14 2.07
CA VAL A 67 -22.65 0.42 3.40
C VAL A 67 -23.27 -0.62 4.34
N ARG A 68 -24.27 -1.39 3.87
CA ARG A 68 -24.86 -2.48 4.66
C ARG A 68 -23.86 -3.58 5.01
N HIS A 69 -22.94 -3.87 4.10
CA HIS A 69 -21.87 -4.84 4.34
C HIS A 69 -20.94 -4.39 5.47
N PHE A 70 -20.48 -3.13 5.45
CA PHE A 70 -19.68 -2.57 6.54
C PHE A 70 -20.45 -2.53 7.87
N GLN A 71 -21.72 -2.10 7.85
CA GLN A 71 -22.58 -2.16 9.03
C GLN A 71 -22.68 -3.57 9.62
N HIS A 72 -22.70 -4.60 8.77
CA HIS A 72 -22.72 -5.99 9.22
C HIS A 72 -21.37 -6.46 9.79
N ILE A 73 -20.26 -6.12 9.14
CA ILE A 73 -18.90 -6.46 9.61
C ILE A 73 -18.63 -5.84 10.99
N PHE A 74 -18.97 -4.55 11.14
CA PHE A 74 -18.71 -3.80 12.36
C PHE A 74 -19.90 -3.77 13.33
N LYS A 75 -20.87 -4.69 13.18
CA LYS A 75 -22.08 -4.72 14.02
C LYS A 75 -21.77 -4.73 15.53
N ASP A 76 -20.67 -5.37 15.90
CA ASP A 76 -20.21 -5.52 17.29
C ASP A 76 -19.13 -4.48 17.67
N ASN A 77 -18.77 -3.57 16.76
CA ASN A 77 -17.77 -2.52 16.98
C ASN A 77 -18.19 -1.19 16.31
N PRO A 78 -19.24 -0.52 16.85
CA PRO A 78 -19.77 0.72 16.27
C PRO A 78 -18.75 1.86 16.29
N THR A 79 -17.81 1.87 17.23
CA THR A 79 -16.77 2.89 17.35
C THR A 79 -15.83 2.90 16.14
N SER A 80 -15.56 1.74 15.54
CA SER A 80 -14.82 1.63 14.27
C SER A 80 -15.69 1.81 13.03
N LEU A 81 -17.00 1.54 13.13
CA LEU A 81 -17.93 1.68 12.00
C LEU A 81 -18.09 3.14 11.55
N TYR A 82 -18.28 4.07 12.48
CA TYR A 82 -18.57 5.47 12.13
C TYR A 82 -17.43 6.14 11.34
N PRO A 83 -16.15 6.03 11.75
CA PRO A 83 -15.04 6.56 10.95
C PRO A 83 -14.99 5.99 9.53
N VAL A 84 -15.18 4.67 9.38
CA VAL A 84 -15.20 4.00 8.06
C VAL A 84 -16.33 4.54 7.18
N LEU A 85 -17.55 4.65 7.72
CA LEU A 85 -18.69 5.20 6.96
C LEU A 85 -18.50 6.69 6.63
N ALA A 86 -17.91 7.47 7.53
CA ALA A 86 -17.60 8.87 7.29
C ALA A 86 -16.57 9.02 6.17
N GLN A 87 -15.47 8.25 6.19
CA GLN A 87 -14.46 8.25 5.14
C GLN A 87 -15.04 7.85 3.78
N ILE A 88 -15.89 6.82 3.75
CA ILE A 88 -16.63 6.41 2.55
C ILE A 88 -17.46 7.58 2.02
N TYR A 89 -18.29 8.19 2.88
CA TYR A 89 -19.14 9.32 2.50
C TYR A 89 -18.35 10.53 2.00
N ASP A 90 -17.28 10.92 2.71
CA ASP A 90 -16.44 12.06 2.37
C ASP A 90 -15.70 11.83 1.05
N SER A 91 -15.22 10.60 0.81
CA SER A 91 -14.62 10.22 -0.47
C SER A 91 -15.60 10.41 -1.61
N ASP A 92 -16.84 9.94 -1.46
CA ASP A 92 -17.90 10.05 -2.47
C ASP A 92 -18.25 11.51 -2.82
N HIS A 93 -18.19 12.39 -1.82
CA HIS A 93 -18.52 13.81 -1.93
C HIS A 93 -17.30 14.70 -2.16
N SER A 94 -16.14 14.12 -2.49
CA SER A 94 -14.92 14.89 -2.76
C SER A 94 -15.12 15.87 -3.91
N LEU A 95 -14.67 17.11 -3.73
CA LEU A 95 -14.71 18.17 -4.75
C LEU A 95 -13.69 17.95 -5.88
N SER A 96 -12.77 17.00 -5.72
CA SER A 96 -11.70 16.72 -6.68
C SER A 96 -11.49 15.20 -6.80
N PRO A 97 -12.48 14.47 -7.34
CA PRO A 97 -12.42 13.02 -7.40
C PRO A 97 -11.28 12.56 -8.31
N ASN A 98 -10.48 11.64 -7.79
CA ASN A 98 -9.36 11.03 -8.47
C ASN A 98 -9.31 9.49 -8.35
N LEU A 99 -10.34 8.88 -7.73
CA LEU A 99 -10.50 7.43 -7.58
C LEU A 99 -11.02 6.77 -8.87
N THR A 100 -10.24 6.87 -9.94
CA THR A 100 -10.53 6.19 -11.20
C THR A 100 -9.28 5.49 -11.73
N GLN A 101 -9.46 4.42 -12.49
CA GLN A 101 -8.34 3.67 -13.05
C GLN A 101 -7.37 4.56 -13.84
N PRO A 102 -7.80 5.46 -14.77
CA PRO A 102 -6.86 6.31 -15.51
C PRO A 102 -6.06 7.25 -14.61
N GLN A 103 -6.68 7.82 -13.58
CA GLN A 103 -6.00 8.73 -12.66
C GLN A 103 -5.01 8.00 -11.77
N ILE A 104 -5.40 6.86 -11.19
CA ILE A 104 -4.52 6.02 -10.37
C ILE A 104 -3.31 5.56 -11.21
N LYS A 105 -3.57 5.06 -12.42
CA LYS A 105 -2.50 4.64 -13.34
C LYS A 105 -1.57 5.80 -13.68
N GLY A 106 -2.10 6.97 -14.03
CA GLY A 106 -1.29 8.16 -14.34
C GLY A 106 -0.47 8.70 -13.17
N GLN A 107 -0.88 8.45 -11.92
CA GLN A 107 -0.05 8.72 -10.74
C GLN A 107 1.10 7.71 -10.65
N LEU A 108 0.81 6.42 -10.80
CA LEU A 108 1.78 5.34 -10.61
C LEU A 108 2.76 5.17 -11.78
N ASP A 109 2.40 5.61 -12.99
CA ASP A 109 3.24 5.51 -14.18
C ASP A 109 4.54 6.33 -14.08
N ARG A 110 4.62 7.28 -13.14
CA ARG A 110 5.82 8.08 -12.86
C ARG A 110 6.90 7.34 -12.10
N TYR A 111 6.56 6.20 -11.51
CA TYR A 111 7.43 5.45 -10.64
C TYR A 111 7.93 4.17 -11.32
N ASP A 112 9.13 3.76 -10.92
CA ASP A 112 9.81 2.57 -11.44
C ASP A 112 9.30 1.28 -10.79
N ALA A 113 8.85 1.37 -9.52
CA ALA A 113 8.34 0.27 -8.73
C ALA A 113 7.28 0.73 -7.72
N ILE A 114 6.50 -0.22 -7.22
CA ILE A 114 5.48 -0.03 -6.20
C ILE A 114 5.87 -0.79 -4.93
N LEU A 115 5.65 -0.16 -3.78
CA LEU A 115 5.88 -0.71 -2.46
C LEU A 115 4.60 -0.68 -1.63
N THR A 116 4.30 -1.79 -0.95
CA THR A 116 3.16 -1.95 -0.05
C THR A 116 3.60 -2.49 1.32
N TRP A 117 2.77 -2.35 2.35
CA TRP A 117 2.92 -3.11 3.61
C TRP A 117 1.97 -4.31 3.61
N GLU A 118 2.51 -5.55 3.69
CA GLU A 118 1.71 -6.79 3.63
C GLU A 118 0.62 -6.77 2.51
N GLY A 119 0.97 -6.21 1.35
CA GLY A 119 0.01 -5.71 0.34
C GLY A 119 -0.59 -6.77 -0.58
N SER A 120 -1.01 -7.88 0.00
CA SER A 120 -1.56 -9.00 -0.77
C SER A 120 -2.82 -8.63 -1.54
N THR A 121 -3.71 -7.86 -0.91
CA THR A 121 -4.90 -7.34 -1.57
C THR A 121 -4.55 -6.17 -2.49
N ASP A 122 -3.63 -5.29 -2.11
CA ASP A 122 -3.17 -4.19 -2.95
C ASP A 122 -2.65 -4.67 -4.30
N LYS A 123 -1.86 -5.75 -4.32
CA LYS A 123 -1.44 -6.34 -5.59
C LYS A 123 -2.61 -6.81 -6.43
N LYS A 124 -3.58 -7.49 -5.83
CA LYS A 124 -4.79 -7.93 -6.56
C LYS A 124 -5.55 -6.72 -7.14
N ILE A 125 -5.60 -5.61 -6.41
CA ILE A 125 -6.18 -4.35 -6.87
C ILE A 125 -5.37 -3.80 -8.07
N LEU A 126 -4.04 -3.75 -7.98
CA LEU A 126 -3.17 -3.31 -9.08
C LEU A 126 -3.34 -4.16 -10.35
N GLU A 127 -3.48 -5.49 -10.18
CA GLU A 127 -3.75 -6.43 -11.28
C GLU A 127 -5.10 -6.11 -11.93
N LEU A 128 -6.17 -5.90 -11.16
CA LEU A 128 -7.50 -5.54 -11.68
C LEU A 128 -7.51 -4.16 -12.37
N LEU A 129 -6.67 -3.23 -11.90
CA LEU A 129 -6.48 -1.92 -12.51
C LEU A 129 -5.57 -1.96 -13.75
N ASN A 130 -5.04 -3.12 -14.14
CA ASN A 130 -4.07 -3.30 -15.24
C ASN A 130 -2.80 -2.45 -15.07
N ILE A 131 -2.26 -2.40 -13.85
CA ILE A 131 -1.04 -1.65 -13.52
C ILE A 131 0.15 -2.62 -13.50
N ASN A 132 0.89 -2.64 -14.61
CA ASN A 132 2.08 -3.49 -14.78
C ASN A 132 3.36 -2.77 -14.31
N ARG A 133 3.63 -2.84 -13.01
CA ARG A 133 4.89 -2.37 -12.40
C ARG A 133 5.47 -3.45 -11.49
N PRO A 134 6.79 -3.48 -11.26
CA PRO A 134 7.36 -4.30 -10.19
C PRO A 134 6.71 -3.94 -8.84
N VAL A 135 6.19 -4.95 -8.13
CA VAL A 135 5.54 -4.77 -6.83
C VAL A 135 6.35 -5.49 -5.76
N PHE A 136 6.71 -4.76 -4.72
CA PHE A 136 7.43 -5.26 -3.56
C PHE A 136 6.57 -5.06 -2.31
N SER A 137 6.70 -5.97 -1.36
CA SER A 137 6.00 -5.86 -0.08
C SER A 137 6.98 -5.83 1.07
N LEU A 138 6.78 -4.88 1.96
CA LEU A 138 7.44 -4.78 3.24
C LEU A 138 6.61 -5.53 4.29
N ARG A 139 7.28 -6.18 5.23
CA ARG A 139 6.63 -6.77 6.42
C ARG A 139 7.58 -6.89 7.59
N GLY A 140 7.02 -6.84 8.80
CA GLY A 140 7.73 -7.18 10.03
C GLY A 140 7.49 -8.65 10.36
N TRP A 141 8.55 -9.46 10.44
CA TRP A 141 8.43 -10.90 10.60
C TRP A 141 9.40 -11.48 11.63
N ASP A 142 8.89 -12.38 12.47
CA ASP A 142 9.70 -13.20 13.38
C ASP A 142 10.10 -14.51 12.67
N LEU A 143 11.38 -14.61 12.31
CA LEU A 143 11.91 -15.77 11.58
C LEU A 143 12.03 -17.01 12.47
N HIS A 144 12.19 -16.86 13.79
CA HIS A 144 12.57 -17.93 14.70
C HIS A 144 11.54 -18.23 15.80
N MET A 145 10.46 -17.44 15.86
CA MET A 145 9.42 -17.51 16.90
C MET A 145 9.95 -17.26 18.32
N ASP A 146 10.95 -16.39 18.44
CA ASP A 146 11.61 -16.01 19.70
C ASP A 146 11.31 -14.56 20.12
N GLY A 147 10.45 -13.87 19.35
CA GLY A 147 10.06 -12.48 19.54
C GLY A 147 11.05 -11.49 18.93
N HIS A 148 12.11 -11.94 18.23
CA HIS A 148 13.02 -11.08 17.49
C HIS A 148 12.56 -10.92 16.04
N PHE A 149 12.20 -9.69 15.69
CA PHE A 149 11.64 -9.38 14.39
C PHE A 149 12.68 -8.78 13.45
N VAL A 150 12.49 -9.06 12.16
CA VAL A 150 13.17 -8.39 11.05
C VAL A 150 12.15 -7.63 10.21
N LEU A 151 12.58 -6.50 9.65
CA LEU A 151 11.89 -5.87 8.53
C LEU A 151 12.38 -6.55 7.25
N LEU A 152 11.46 -7.13 6.51
CA LEU A 152 11.75 -7.91 5.31
C LEU A 152 11.09 -7.25 4.10
N LEU A 153 11.87 -7.04 3.04
CA LEU A 153 11.35 -6.71 1.72
C LEU A 153 11.32 -7.97 0.87
N ILE A 154 10.16 -8.27 0.31
CA ILE A 154 9.95 -9.39 -0.60
C ILE A 154 9.53 -8.89 -1.98
N ASP A 155 9.96 -9.59 -3.02
CA ASP A 155 9.35 -9.48 -4.35
C ASP A 155 8.01 -10.21 -4.30
N TYR A 156 6.90 -9.48 -4.49
CA TYR A 156 5.59 -10.10 -4.37
C TYR A 156 5.33 -11.11 -5.52
N GLY A 157 5.96 -10.93 -6.69
CA GLY A 157 5.77 -11.83 -7.82
C GLY A 157 6.33 -13.24 -7.58
N SER A 158 7.51 -13.33 -6.95
CA SER A 158 8.21 -14.59 -6.67
C SER A 158 8.08 -15.06 -5.22
N ASN A 159 7.64 -14.15 -4.33
CA ASN A 159 7.69 -14.30 -2.88
C ASN A 159 9.12 -14.48 -2.32
N GLU A 160 10.14 -14.11 -3.09
CA GLU A 160 11.55 -14.20 -2.67
C GLU A 160 11.95 -13.02 -1.79
N PRO A 161 12.68 -13.28 -0.67
CA PRO A 161 13.36 -12.24 0.10
C PRO A 161 14.40 -11.47 -0.73
N ILE A 162 14.37 -10.14 -0.63
CA ILE A 162 15.35 -9.26 -1.29
C ILE A 162 16.35 -8.70 -0.27
N ALA A 163 15.82 -8.19 0.84
CA ALA A 163 16.61 -7.50 1.84
C ALA A 163 15.93 -7.59 3.19
N SER A 164 16.73 -7.60 4.26
CA SER A 164 16.22 -7.54 5.63
C SER A 164 17.13 -6.79 6.57
N ILE A 165 16.55 -6.17 7.60
CA ILE A 165 17.28 -5.63 8.76
C ILE A 165 16.58 -6.07 10.06
N PRO A 166 17.33 -6.29 11.16
CA PRO A 166 16.73 -6.50 12.47
C PRO A 166 16.02 -5.23 12.93
N ILE A 167 14.85 -5.37 13.56
CA ILE A 167 14.06 -4.23 14.06
C ILE A 167 13.78 -4.27 15.55
N GLY A 168 14.11 -5.37 16.23
CA GLY A 168 14.06 -5.45 17.69
C GLY A 168 13.10 -6.53 18.18
N LYS A 169 12.73 -6.42 19.45
CA LYS A 169 11.96 -7.42 20.17
C LYS A 169 10.55 -6.94 20.47
N HIS A 170 9.55 -7.77 20.20
CA HIS A 170 8.16 -7.50 20.56
C HIS A 170 7.48 -8.80 20.99
N ILE A 171 6.72 -8.76 22.08
CA ILE A 171 6.06 -9.97 22.61
C ILE A 171 4.61 -9.97 22.16
N LYS A 172 4.28 -10.84 21.20
CA LYS A 172 2.90 -11.07 20.75
C LYS A 172 2.67 -12.52 20.37
N ARG A 173 1.40 -12.87 20.14
CA ARG A 173 1.03 -14.13 19.50
C ARG A 173 1.09 -13.94 17.98
N GLY A 174 1.78 -14.84 17.28
CA GLY A 174 1.95 -14.81 15.83
C GLY A 174 3.32 -14.25 15.39
N ARG A 175 3.60 -14.39 14.08
CA ARG A 175 4.91 -14.06 13.48
C ARG A 175 4.95 -12.73 12.75
N ALA A 176 3.80 -12.12 12.49
CA ALA A 176 3.69 -10.86 11.74
C ALA A 176 3.50 -9.68 12.69
N LEU A 177 4.24 -8.60 12.47
CA LEU A 177 3.93 -7.31 13.07
C LEU A 177 2.88 -6.60 12.24
N LYS A 178 2.03 -5.83 12.93
CA LYS A 178 1.26 -4.77 12.31
C LYS A 178 2.19 -3.60 11.94
N LEU A 179 1.71 -2.71 11.07
CA LEU A 179 2.50 -1.59 10.58
C LEU A 179 2.92 -0.65 11.74
N ASP A 180 1.98 -0.32 12.61
CA ASP A 180 2.19 0.50 13.80
C ASP A 180 3.19 -0.14 14.78
N GLU A 181 3.07 -1.45 15.03
CA GLU A 181 4.00 -2.19 15.87
C GLU A 181 5.43 -2.15 15.30
N ALA A 182 5.60 -2.39 13.99
CA ALA A 182 6.90 -2.35 13.33
C ALA A 182 7.49 -0.94 13.31
N HIS A 183 6.65 0.07 13.04
CA HIS A 183 7.05 1.47 13.05
C HIS A 183 7.53 1.91 14.44
N THR A 184 6.80 1.54 15.50
CA THR A 184 7.17 1.85 16.89
C THR A 184 8.52 1.24 17.31
N LEU A 185 8.89 0.09 16.75
CA LEU A 185 10.18 -0.54 17.05
C LEU A 185 11.38 0.17 16.38
N LEU A 186 11.16 0.87 15.26
CA LEU A 186 12.24 1.47 14.46
C LEU A 186 12.28 3.00 14.50
N CYS A 187 11.15 3.66 14.77
CA CYS A 187 11.03 5.10 14.74
C CYS A 187 10.74 5.64 16.14
N GLU A 188 11.71 6.37 16.70
CA GLU A 188 11.56 7.03 18.01
C GLU A 188 10.67 8.29 17.93
N ASP A 189 10.45 8.82 16.72
CA ASP A 189 9.67 10.03 16.48
C ASP A 189 8.23 9.69 16.06
N LEU A 190 7.47 9.13 17.01
CA LEU A 190 6.05 8.80 16.82
C LEU A 190 5.20 10.06 16.53
N TYR A 191 5.64 11.24 16.96
CA TYR A 191 4.90 12.49 16.82
C TYR A 191 5.05 13.14 15.44
N TYR A 192 6.18 12.96 14.76
CA TYR A 192 6.44 13.55 13.44
C TYR A 192 5.57 12.95 12.32
N HIS A 193 5.05 11.75 12.51
CA HIS A 193 4.19 11.08 11.53
C HIS A 193 2.69 11.34 11.74
N GLY A 194 2.35 12.28 12.63
CA GLY A 194 0.97 12.61 12.97
C GLY A 194 0.35 11.52 13.84
N GLY A 195 -0.34 11.92 14.91
CA GLY A 195 -1.21 11.02 15.69
C GLY A 195 -2.46 10.66 14.88
N LEU A 196 -2.26 10.10 13.69
CA LEU A 196 -3.31 9.70 12.78
C LEU A 196 -3.91 8.39 13.28
N GLU A 197 -5.24 8.34 13.26
CA GLU A 197 -6.00 7.15 13.59
C GLU A 197 -5.50 6.00 12.71
N ALA A 198 -5.30 4.82 13.30
CA ALA A 198 -5.07 3.61 12.53
C ALA A 198 -6.20 3.48 11.48
N HIS A 199 -5.87 3.08 10.24
CA HIS A 199 -6.75 2.99 9.08
C HIS A 199 -7.00 4.29 8.27
N ASP A 200 -6.20 5.35 8.45
CA ASP A 200 -6.06 6.37 7.41
C ASP A 200 -4.95 5.95 6.43
N PRO A 201 -5.27 5.70 5.13
CA PRO A 201 -4.26 5.28 4.16
C PRO A 201 -3.11 6.29 4.02
N ARG A 202 -3.32 7.57 4.39
CA ARG A 202 -2.23 8.57 4.42
C ARG A 202 -1.18 8.23 5.49
N ALA A 203 -1.61 7.81 6.68
CA ALA A 203 -0.71 7.43 7.75
C ALA A 203 0.07 6.16 7.36
N ASP A 204 -0.63 5.20 6.76
CA ASP A 204 -0.06 3.91 6.41
C ASP A 204 1.03 4.03 5.33
N VAL A 205 0.84 4.87 4.32
CA VAL A 205 1.92 5.14 3.34
C VAL A 205 3.10 5.89 3.96
N GLN A 206 2.87 6.79 4.93
CA GLN A 206 3.95 7.49 5.63
C GLN A 206 4.79 6.55 6.48
N TRP A 207 4.14 5.70 7.28
CA TRP A 207 4.83 4.73 8.14
C TRP A 207 5.56 3.67 7.30
N THR A 208 4.91 3.17 6.25
CA THR A 208 5.53 2.22 5.30
C THR A 208 6.76 2.83 4.64
N ARG A 209 6.68 4.09 4.19
CA ARG A 209 7.83 4.82 3.66
C ARG A 209 8.94 4.97 4.69
N CYS A 210 8.61 5.34 5.93
CA CYS A 210 9.60 5.50 7.00
C CYS A 210 10.41 4.21 7.20
N LEU A 211 9.71 3.09 7.36
CA LEU A 211 10.31 1.76 7.50
C LEU A 211 11.17 1.38 6.28
N PHE A 212 10.63 1.59 5.07
CA PHE A 212 11.35 1.31 3.84
C PHE A 212 12.66 2.09 3.74
N LEU A 213 12.66 3.38 4.11
CA LEU A 213 13.88 4.18 4.04
C LEU A 213 14.97 3.68 5.00
N GLN A 214 14.62 3.08 6.14
CA GLN A 214 15.62 2.46 7.02
C GLN A 214 16.25 1.22 6.34
N LEU A 215 15.44 0.37 5.72
CA LEU A 215 15.93 -0.77 4.95
C LEU A 215 16.77 -0.33 3.74
N TYR A 216 16.27 0.67 3.01
CA TYR A 216 16.87 1.18 1.77
C TYR A 216 18.24 1.82 2.01
N LYS A 217 18.44 2.50 3.15
CA LYS A 217 19.76 3.04 3.54
C LYS A 217 20.83 1.95 3.63
N VAL A 218 20.47 0.76 4.11
CA VAL A 218 21.40 -0.37 4.31
C VAL A 218 21.57 -1.18 3.02
N HIS A 219 20.48 -1.42 2.28
CA HIS A 219 20.44 -2.38 1.16
C HIS A 219 20.20 -1.73 -0.21
N LYS A 220 20.55 -0.44 -0.37
CA LYS A 220 20.28 0.36 -1.57
C LYS A 220 20.60 -0.35 -2.88
N ASN A 221 21.81 -0.91 -3.01
CA ASN A 221 22.27 -1.51 -4.26
C ASN A 221 21.47 -2.78 -4.58
N THR A 222 21.34 -3.70 -3.61
CA THR A 222 20.55 -4.93 -3.74
C THR A 222 19.12 -4.65 -4.18
N ILE A 223 18.46 -3.67 -3.55
CA ILE A 223 17.09 -3.28 -3.86
C ILE A 223 17.00 -2.71 -5.29
N ASN A 224 17.92 -1.81 -5.66
CA ASN A 224 17.92 -1.22 -7.00
C ASN A 224 18.14 -2.25 -8.11
N ASP A 225 19.02 -3.22 -7.87
CA ASP A 225 19.30 -4.29 -8.83
C ASP A 225 18.11 -5.22 -8.99
N ALA A 226 17.38 -5.52 -7.91
CA ALA A 226 16.13 -6.28 -7.97
C ALA A 226 15.04 -5.58 -8.81
N VAL A 227 14.90 -4.25 -8.68
CA VAL A 227 13.96 -3.48 -9.52
C VAL A 227 14.35 -3.54 -10.98
N ARG A 228 15.62 -3.30 -11.31
CA ARG A 228 16.11 -3.31 -12.71
C ARG A 228 15.92 -4.67 -13.35
N ALA A 229 16.23 -5.74 -12.63
CA ALA A 229 16.04 -7.12 -13.10
C ALA A 229 14.56 -7.42 -13.42
N LYS A 230 13.62 -6.78 -12.72
CA LYS A 230 12.18 -6.91 -12.97
C LYS A 230 11.71 -6.04 -14.12
N GLN A 231 12.14 -4.78 -14.18
CA GLN A 231 11.75 -3.87 -15.27
C GLN A 231 12.15 -4.43 -16.64
N ASN A 232 13.31 -5.06 -16.76
CA ASN A 232 13.78 -5.69 -18.00
C ASN A 232 12.92 -6.90 -18.44
N LYS A 233 12.08 -7.46 -17.55
CA LYS A 233 11.17 -8.58 -17.86
C LYS A 233 9.75 -8.10 -18.19
N ILE A 234 9.45 -6.83 -17.96
CA ILE A 234 8.19 -6.19 -18.33
C ILE A 234 8.45 -5.55 -19.70
N GLU A 235 8.55 -6.37 -20.75
CA GLU A 235 8.67 -5.85 -22.12
C GLU A 235 7.44 -5.00 -22.47
N PRO A 236 7.60 -3.94 -23.28
CA PRO A 236 6.45 -3.27 -23.87
C PRO A 236 5.81 -4.24 -24.86
N VAL A 237 4.52 -4.52 -24.69
CA VAL A 237 3.72 -5.08 -25.79
C VAL A 237 3.73 -4.00 -26.87
N GLU A 238 4.51 -4.25 -27.94
CA GLU A 238 4.46 -3.42 -29.15
C GLU A 238 3.00 -3.37 -29.64
N LEU A 239 2.47 -2.15 -29.79
CA LEU A 239 1.21 -1.87 -30.47
C LEU A 239 1.40 -1.92 -31.99
#